data_AF-A0A5B8YRE3-F1
#
_entry.id   AF-A0A5B8YRE3-F1
#
_cell.length_a   1.000
_cell.length_b   1.000
_cell.length_c   1.000
_cell.angle_alpha   90.00
_cell.angle_beta   90.00
_cell.angle_gamma   90.00
#
_symmetry.space_group_name_H-M   'P 1'
#
loop_
_entity.id
_entity.type
_entity.pdbx_description
1 polymer ?
#
loop_
_entity_poly.entity_id
_entity_poly.type
_entity_poly.pdbx_seq_one_letter_code
_entity_poly.pdbx_strand_id
1 'polypeptide(L)'
;MRKLKIKNILSLAAAVFGIITILASSAVLFDFSYNFKKEGNYPMFILVVNFISGWLYLLAAYGINYSKTFTLYLLPGILTMLFFSLSFFIQLMITGGMYETDTLVALFIRIAITGGLTYYVFNKSIKEIKQ
;
A
#
# COMPACT_ATOMS: atom_id res chain seq x y z
N MET A 1 3.88 5.62 32.14
CA MET A 1 3.91 5.12 30.75
C MET A 1 2.73 5.70 29.99
N ARG A 2 2.97 6.48 28.93
CA ARG A 2 1.93 7.15 28.13
C ARG A 2 1.17 6.09 27.32
N LYS A 3 -0.12 5.85 27.58
CA LYS A 3 -0.90 4.85 26.84
C LYS A 3 -0.86 5.18 25.34
N LEU A 4 -0.25 4.29 24.54
CA LEU A 4 -0.25 4.41 23.08
C LEU A 4 -1.69 4.29 22.58
N LYS A 5 -2.20 5.37 21.98
CA LYS A 5 -3.50 5.33 21.32
C LYS A 5 -3.39 4.48 20.06
N ILE A 6 -4.37 3.62 19.80
CA ILE A 6 -4.36 2.72 18.63
C ILE A 6 -4.14 3.45 17.29
N LYS A 7 -4.65 4.68 17.16
CA LYS A 7 -4.42 5.54 16.00
C LYS A 7 -2.93 5.85 15.76
N ASN A 8 -2.14 5.99 16.83
CA ASN A 8 -0.71 6.30 16.72
C ASN A 8 0.05 5.07 16.20
N ILE A 9 -0.32 3.88 16.68
CA ILE A 9 0.24 2.61 16.22
C ILE A 9 -0.07 2.41 14.73
N LEU A 10 -1.32 2.61 14.33
CA LEU A 10 -1.73 2.46 12.93
C LEU A 10 -1.12 3.53 12.01
N SER A 11 -0.96 4.76 12.48
CA SER A 11 -0.25 5.81 11.75
C SER A 11 1.22 5.45 11.55
N LEU A 12 1.91 4.96 12.59
CA LEU A 12 3.29 4.51 12.49
C LEU A 12 3.41 3.32 11.53
N ALA A 13 2.51 2.35 11.63
CA ALA A 13 2.48 1.19 10.73
C ALA A 13 2.29 1.63 9.27
N ALA A 14 1.36 2.54 9.00
CA ALA A 14 1.16 3.10 7.66
C ALA A 14 2.40 3.85 7.14
N ALA A 15 3.10 4.60 8.01
CA ALA A 15 4.32 5.30 7.65
C ALA A 15 5.46 4.32 7.30
N VAL A 16 5.72 3.35 8.18
CA VAL A 16 6.75 2.32 7.95
C VAL A 16 6.45 1.53 6.68
N PHE A 17 5.19 1.14 6.49
CA PHE A 17 4.76 0.42 5.30
C PHE A 17 4.94 1.23 4.01
N GLY A 18 4.60 2.52 4.06
CA GLY A 18 4.83 3.46 2.96
C GLY A 18 6.30 3.58 2.59
N ILE A 19 7.18 3.79 3.58
CA ILE A 19 8.63 3.90 3.36
C ILE A 19 9.18 2.61 2.73
N ILE A 20 8.86 1.45 3.30
CA ILE A 20 9.32 0.15 2.77
C ILE A 20 8.85 -0.02 1.32
N THR A 21 7.61 0.35 1.02
CA THR A 21 7.04 0.23 -0.33
C THR A 21 7.73 1.16 -1.34
N ILE A 22 8.04 2.40 -0.95
CA ILE A 22 8.79 3.35 -1.77
C ILE A 22 10.18 2.79 -2.06
N LEU A 23 10.91 2.40 -1.01
CA LEU A 23 12.28 1.89 -1.14
C LEU A 23 12.34 0.64 -2.02
N ALA A 24 11.44 -0.31 -1.80
CA ALA A 24 11.36 -1.53 -2.60
C ALA A 24 11.06 -1.21 -4.08
N SER A 25 10.12 -0.32 -4.37
CA SER A 25 9.76 0.01 -5.75
C SER A 25 10.84 0.85 -6.44
N SER A 26 11.47 1.79 -5.72
CA SER A 26 12.56 2.62 -6.23
C SER A 26 13.83 1.84 -6.51
N ALA A 27 14.15 0.83 -5.68
CA ALA A 27 15.32 -0.01 -5.89
C ALA A 27 15.30 -0.74 -7.25
N VAL A 28 14.09 -1.08 -7.72
CA VAL A 28 13.86 -1.74 -9.02
C VAL A 28 13.68 -0.70 -10.13
N LEU A 29 12.89 0.37 -9.92
CA LEU A 29 12.59 1.36 -10.96
C LEU A 29 13.78 2.21 -11.40
N PHE A 30 14.72 2.48 -10.50
CA PHE A 30 15.84 3.38 -10.74
C PHE A 30 17.18 2.65 -10.78
N ASP A 31 17.16 1.32 -10.89
CA ASP A 31 18.36 0.47 -10.94
C ASP A 31 19.39 0.80 -9.83
N PHE A 32 18.94 1.24 -8.65
CA PHE A 32 19.83 1.52 -7.51
C PHE A 32 20.53 0.26 -6.98
N SER A 33 20.22 -0.89 -7.56
CA SER A 33 20.57 -2.19 -7.09
C SER A 33 21.48 -2.88 -8.13
N TYR A 34 22.77 -2.55 -8.07
CA TYR A 34 23.85 -2.99 -8.98
C TYR A 34 23.96 -4.53 -9.17
N ASN A 35 23.32 -5.32 -8.30
CA ASN A 35 23.44 -6.78 -8.24
C ASN A 35 22.21 -7.55 -8.78
N PHE A 36 21.16 -6.89 -9.29
CA PHE A 36 19.94 -7.59 -9.74
C PHE A 36 19.84 -7.79 -11.25
N LYS A 37 20.88 -8.34 -11.88
CA LYS A 37 20.73 -9.04 -13.19
C LYS A 37 19.82 -10.29 -13.14
N LYS A 38 19.08 -10.47 -12.04
CA LYS A 38 18.26 -11.63 -11.68
C LYS A 38 16.89 -11.27 -11.08
N GLU A 39 16.53 -9.99 -10.96
CA GLU A 39 15.13 -9.68 -10.63
C GLU A 39 14.29 -10.07 -11.84
N GLY A 40 13.37 -11.02 -11.62
CA GLY A 40 12.53 -11.58 -12.66
C GLY A 40 11.66 -10.53 -13.34
N ASN A 41 10.79 -10.99 -14.23
CA ASN A 41 9.93 -10.09 -15.00
C ASN A 41 8.87 -9.44 -14.10
N TYR A 42 9.24 -8.36 -13.42
CA TYR A 42 8.32 -7.48 -12.71
C TYR A 42 7.66 -6.56 -13.74
N PRO A 43 6.33 -6.60 -13.87
CA PRO A 43 5.63 -5.70 -14.77
C PRO A 43 5.83 -4.25 -14.32
N MET A 44 6.40 -3.41 -15.18
CA MET A 44 6.76 -2.01 -14.85
C MET A 44 5.56 -1.22 -14.29
N PHE A 45 4.35 -1.48 -14.79
CA PHE A 45 3.12 -0.89 -14.28
C PHE A 45 2.89 -1.16 -12.77
N ILE A 46 3.17 -2.38 -12.30
CA ILE A 46 2.98 -2.75 -10.88
C ILE A 46 3.97 -1.98 -10.01
N LEU A 47 5.21 -1.81 -10.47
CA LEU A 47 6.22 -1.04 -9.75
C LEU A 47 5.82 0.43 -9.61
N VAL A 48 5.30 1.05 -10.67
CA VAL A 48 4.83 2.45 -10.63
C VAL A 48 3.63 2.60 -9.69
N VAL A 49 2.64 1.71 -9.77
CA VAL A 49 1.49 1.69 -8.86
C VAL A 49 1.96 1.54 -7.40
N ASN A 50 2.88 0.62 -7.14
CA ASN A 50 3.43 0.42 -5.80
C ASN A 50 4.16 1.67 -5.30
N PHE A 51 5.01 2.27 -6.11
CA PHE A 51 5.75 3.49 -5.76
C PHE A 51 4.79 4.64 -5.40
N ILE A 52 3.78 4.88 -6.22
CA ILE A 52 2.75 5.89 -5.94
C ILE A 52 1.99 5.56 -4.64
N SER A 53 1.59 4.30 -4.46
CA SER A 53 0.89 3.87 -3.24
C SER A 53 1.71 4.13 -1.97
N GLY A 54 3.03 3.98 -2.06
CA GLY A 54 3.98 4.27 -0.99
C GLY A 54 3.85 5.70 -0.46
N TRP A 55 3.83 6.69 -1.35
CA TRP A 55 3.62 8.10 -0.99
C TRP A 55 2.23 8.35 -0.43
N LEU A 56 1.21 7.70 -0.99
CA LEU A 56 -0.16 7.82 -0.48
C LEU A 56 -0.31 7.22 0.93
N TYR A 57 0.44 6.17 1.28
CA TYR A 57 0.48 5.66 2.66
C TYR A 57 1.11 6.64 3.64
N LEU A 58 2.13 7.40 3.23
CA LEU A 58 2.68 8.47 4.08
C LEU A 58 1.65 9.56 4.34
N LEU A 59 0.90 9.94 3.30
CA LEU A 59 -0.20 10.89 3.43
C LEU A 59 -1.33 10.33 4.31
N ALA A 60 -1.65 9.04 4.19
CA ALA A 60 -2.61 8.36 5.05
C ALA A 60 -2.13 8.28 6.50
N ALA A 61 -0.84 8.05 6.75
CA ALA A 61 -0.26 8.05 8.09
C ALA A 61 -0.46 9.41 8.78
N TYR A 62 -0.21 10.51 8.05
CA TYR A 62 -0.52 11.87 8.50
C TYR A 62 -2.02 12.03 8.77
N GLY A 63 -2.87 11.64 7.82
CA GLY A 63 -4.33 11.71 7.96
C GLY A 63 -4.88 10.97 9.19
N ILE A 64 -4.39 9.76 9.47
CA ILE A 64 -4.77 8.94 10.63
C ILE A 64 -4.35 9.61 11.94
N ASN A 65 -3.11 10.11 12.02
CA ASN A 65 -2.58 10.70 13.26
C ASN A 65 -3.38 11.93 13.69
N TYR A 66 -3.66 12.81 12.72
CA TYR A 66 -4.39 14.06 12.91
C TYR A 66 -5.91 13.94 12.69
N SER A 67 -6.41 12.72 12.44
CA SER A 67 -7.84 12.43 12.24
C SER A 67 -8.48 13.31 11.15
N LYS A 68 -7.79 13.44 10.01
CA LYS A 68 -8.26 14.23 8.87
C LYS A 68 -9.28 13.45 8.05
N THR A 69 -10.34 14.14 7.61
CA THR A 69 -11.46 13.54 6.86
C THR A 69 -11.05 12.99 5.51
N PHE A 70 -10.03 13.57 4.84
CA PHE A 70 -9.56 13.07 3.54
C PHE A 70 -9.10 11.60 3.60
N THR A 71 -8.67 11.12 4.77
CA THR A 71 -8.26 9.73 4.99
C THR A 71 -9.36 8.72 4.65
N LEU A 72 -10.64 9.10 4.82
CA LEU A 72 -11.81 8.29 4.50
C LEU A 72 -11.95 8.03 2.99
N TYR A 73 -11.44 8.93 2.16
CA TYR A 73 -11.46 8.80 0.70
C TYR A 73 -10.13 8.28 0.15
N LEU A 74 -9.02 8.68 0.77
CA LEU A 74 -7.67 8.31 0.35
C LEU A 74 -7.42 6.80 0.42
N LEU A 75 -7.74 6.16 1.56
CA LEU A 75 -7.46 4.73 1.77
C LEU A 75 -8.27 3.83 0.81
N PRO A 76 -9.59 4.05 0.60
CA PRO A 76 -10.33 3.36 -0.46
C PRO A 76 -9.78 3.62 -1.86
N GLY A 77 -9.32 4.85 -2.15
CA GLY A 77 -8.69 5.17 -3.42
C GLY A 77 -7.44 4.32 -3.68
N ILE A 78 -6.57 4.19 -2.68
CA ILE A 78 -5.40 3.29 -2.74
C ILE A 78 -5.84 1.84 -2.95
N LEU A 79 -6.84 1.38 -2.18
CA LEU A 79 -7.34 0.01 -2.27
C LEU A 79 -7.86 -0.33 -3.67
N THR A 80 -8.63 0.57 -4.27
CA THR A 80 -9.13 0.45 -5.65
C THR A 80 -7.96 0.36 -6.64
N MET A 81 -6.95 1.23 -6.50
CA MET A 81 -5.75 1.20 -7.35
C MET A 81 -5.00 -0.14 -7.25
N LEU A 82 -4.89 -0.71 -6.05
CA LEU A 82 -4.28 -2.03 -5.84
C LEU A 82 -5.10 -3.16 -6.47
N PHE A 83 -6.44 -3.12 -6.37
CA PHE A 83 -7.29 -4.11 -7.03
C PHE A 83 -7.18 -4.04 -8.55
N PHE A 84 -7.09 -2.84 -9.14
CA PHE A 84 -6.80 -2.70 -10.57
C PHE A 84 -5.45 -3.32 -10.95
N SER A 85 -4.41 -3.08 -10.13
CA SER A 85 -3.10 -3.68 -10.34
C SER A 85 -3.14 -5.20 -10.23
N LEU A 86 -3.88 -5.75 -9.27
CA LEU A 86 -4.08 -7.19 -9.13
C LEU A 86 -4.80 -7.79 -10.34
N SER A 87 -5.88 -7.16 -10.83
CA SER A 87 -6.60 -7.62 -12.01
C SER A 87 -5.71 -7.67 -13.25
N PHE A 88 -4.90 -6.64 -13.46
CA PHE A 88 -3.95 -6.61 -14.57
C PHE A 88 -2.87 -7.70 -14.42
N PHE A 89 -2.41 -7.93 -13.19
CA PHE A 89 -1.42 -8.97 -12.91
C PHE A 89 -1.98 -10.38 -13.15
N ILE A 90 -3.23 -10.65 -12.74
CA ILE A 90 -3.92 -11.91 -13.04
C ILE A 90 -4.06 -12.10 -14.55
N GLN A 91 -4.44 -11.05 -15.29
CA GLN A 91 -4.53 -11.10 -16.75
C GLN A 91 -3.18 -11.49 -17.38
N LEU A 92 -2.08 -10.91 -16.90
CA LEU A 92 -0.73 -11.26 -17.37
C LEU A 92 -0.39 -12.73 -17.13
N MET A 93 -0.79 -13.31 -15.99
CA MET A 93 -0.58 -14.73 -15.71
C MET A 93 -1.36 -15.62 -16.69
N ILE A 94 -2.61 -15.27 -16.96
CA ILE A 94 -3.47 -16.04 -17.88
C ILE A 94 -2.92 -16.01 -19.30
N THR A 95 -2.35 -14.89 -19.74
CA THR A 95 -1.73 -14.77 -21.07
C THR A 95 -0.34 -15.42 -21.17
N GLY A 96 0.14 -16.06 -20.10
CA GLY A 96 1.46 -16.71 -20.07
C GLY A 96 2.64 -15.73 -20.02
N GLY A 97 2.41 -14.50 -19.54
CA GLY A 97 3.49 -13.54 -19.31
C GLY A 97 4.49 -14.06 -18.28
N MET A 98 5.73 -13.60 -18.36
CA MET A 98 6.71 -13.91 -17.32
C MET A 98 6.40 -13.08 -16.07
N TYR A 99 6.34 -13.72 -14.90
CA TYR A 99 6.05 -13.06 -13.62
C TYR A 99 6.76 -13.77 -12.47
N GLU A 100 6.95 -13.04 -11.38
CA GLU A 100 7.45 -13.56 -10.11
C GLU A 100 6.30 -13.79 -9.12
N THR A 101 6.26 -14.95 -8.46
CA THR A 101 5.25 -15.27 -7.45
C THR A 101 5.32 -14.32 -6.25
N ASP A 102 6.50 -13.78 -5.96
CA ASP A 102 6.71 -12.80 -4.90
C ASP A 102 5.92 -11.50 -5.14
N THR A 103 5.68 -11.15 -6.40
CA THR A 103 4.84 -10.00 -6.77
C THR A 103 3.40 -10.22 -6.32
N LEU A 104 2.89 -11.46 -6.46
CA LEU A 104 1.52 -11.82 -6.05
C LEU A 104 1.38 -11.69 -4.54
N VAL A 105 2.32 -12.28 -3.79
CA VAL A 105 2.34 -12.23 -2.33
C VAL A 105 2.41 -10.78 -1.84
N ALA A 106 3.30 -9.97 -2.44
CA ALA A 106 3.44 -8.57 -2.09
C ALA A 106 2.17 -7.75 -2.38
N LEU A 107 1.45 -8.02 -3.48
CA LEU A 107 0.16 -7.40 -3.78
C LEU A 107 -0.91 -7.76 -2.74
N PHE A 108 -1.02 -9.04 -2.35
CA PHE A 108 -1.97 -9.46 -1.32
C PHE A 108 -1.70 -8.81 0.04
N ILE A 109 -0.43 -8.72 0.46
CA ILE A 109 -0.05 -8.04 1.70
C ILE A 109 -0.49 -6.55 1.67
N ARG A 110 -0.28 -5.85 0.56
CA ARG A 110 -0.73 -4.45 0.40
C ARG A 110 -2.24 -4.31 0.52
N ILE A 111 -3.00 -5.18 -0.15
CA ILE A 111 -4.46 -5.17 -0.07
C ILE A 111 -4.94 -5.43 1.36
N ALA A 112 -4.35 -6.42 2.05
CA ALA A 112 -4.72 -6.76 3.43
C ALA A 112 -4.45 -5.61 4.41
N ILE A 113 -3.24 -5.02 4.35
CA ILE A 113 -2.87 -3.89 5.22
C ILE A 113 -3.75 -2.67 4.94
N THR A 114 -3.93 -2.32 3.66
CA THR A 114 -4.75 -1.17 3.26
C THR A 114 -6.21 -1.37 3.64
N GLY A 115 -6.74 -2.58 3.45
CA GLY A 115 -8.10 -2.95 3.86
C GLY A 115 -8.30 -2.82 5.37
N GLY A 116 -7.33 -3.28 6.16
CA GLY A 116 -7.33 -3.12 7.62
C GLY A 116 -7.31 -1.65 8.07
N LEU A 117 -6.46 -0.83 7.46
CA LEU A 117 -6.43 0.62 7.73
C LEU A 117 -7.75 1.30 7.33
N THR A 118 -8.28 0.96 6.16
CA THR A 118 -9.56 1.47 5.64
C THR A 118 -10.68 1.16 6.62
N TYR A 119 -10.80 -0.11 7.02
CA TYR A 119 -11.81 -0.57 7.98
C TYR A 119 -11.74 0.18 9.30
N TYR A 120 -10.53 0.39 9.84
CA TYR A 120 -10.34 1.15 11.08
C TYR A 120 -10.87 2.59 10.97
N VAL A 121 -10.50 3.30 9.89
CA VAL A 121 -10.89 4.70 9.70
C VAL A 121 -12.40 4.84 9.53
N PHE A 122 -13.04 3.94 8.77
CA PHE A 122 -14.51 3.92 8.64
C PHE A 122 -15.22 3.60 9.96
N ASN A 123 -14.80 2.55 10.67
CA ASN A 123 -15.42 2.18 11.95
C ASN A 123 -15.31 3.31 12.97
N LYS A 124 -14.18 4.02 13.00
CA LYS A 124 -14.01 5.21 13.83
C LYS A 124 -14.97 6.34 13.42
N SER A 125 -15.06 6.66 12.13
CA SER A 125 -15.96 7.71 11.64
C SER A 125 -17.43 7.43 11.95
N ILE A 126 -17.87 6.17 11.83
CA ILE A 126 -19.24 5.78 12.17
C ILE A 126 -19.52 5.98 13.67
N LYS A 127 -18.54 5.71 14.55
CA LYS A 127 -18.70 5.93 15.99
C LYS A 127 -18.79 7.41 16.34
N GLU A 128 -18.06 8.28 15.64
CA GLU A 128 -18.13 9.73 15.83
C GLU A 128 -19.47 10.33 15.39
N ILE A 129 -20.14 9.76 14.38
CA ILE A 129 -21.48 10.19 13.94
C ILE A 129 -22.60 9.77 14.91
N LYS A 130 -22.40 8.67 15.65
CA LYS A 130 -23.40 8.13 16.59
C LYS A 130 -23.35 8.75 18.00
N GLN A 131 -22.38 9.64 18.28
CA GLN A 131 -22.25 10.37 19.53
C GLN A 131 -22.92 11.74 19.42
#